data_AF-A0A2N1NWQ6-F1
#
_entry.id   AF-A0A2N1NWQ6-F1
#
_cell.length_a   1.000
_cell.length_b   1.000
_cell.length_c   1.000
_cell.angle_alpha   90.00
_cell.angle_beta   90.00
_cell.angle_gamma   90.00
#
_symmetry.space_group_name_H-M   'P 1'
#
loop_
_entity.id
_entity.type
_entity.pdbx_description
1 polymer ?
#
loop_
_entity_poly.entity_id
_entity_poly.type
_entity_poly.pdbx_seq_one_letter_code
_entity_poly.pdbx_strand_id
1 'polypeptide(L)'
;MVNAIPLQKRATVFGKCPPIPGLPTQPEQISVSISPDPVVPGQTDTFTVSGTLSKEITDEYKLVIALADLSGKTYAAYVEDMPPTKPNTPFNVVKTESIPEDLPQSYAIGVGVTTLANPPDVIGCALAVVGGSSSNIASYPIAIP
;
A
#
# COMPACT_ATOMS: atom_id res chain seq x y z
N MET A 1 -35.88 -17.07 -5.34
CA MET A 1 -34.89 -17.52 -4.34
C MET A 1 -33.52 -17.24 -4.90
N VAL A 2 -32.93 -16.11 -4.51
CA VAL A 2 -31.59 -15.72 -4.95
C VAL A 2 -30.60 -16.39 -4.00
N ASN A 3 -29.77 -17.30 -4.50
CA ASN A 3 -28.64 -17.80 -3.72
C ASN A 3 -27.61 -16.67 -3.69
N ALA A 4 -27.66 -15.84 -2.65
CA ALA A 4 -26.56 -14.96 -2.32
C ALA A 4 -25.40 -15.85 -1.88
N ILE A 5 -24.43 -16.03 -2.77
CA ILE A 5 -23.10 -16.51 -2.38
C ILE A 5 -22.64 -15.55 -1.27
N PRO A 6 -22.25 -16.03 -0.08
CA PRO A 6 -21.79 -15.14 0.97
C PRO A 6 -20.63 -14.34 0.42
N LEU A 7 -20.82 -13.03 0.28
CA LEU A 7 -19.75 -12.09 -0.02
C LEU A 7 -18.85 -12.12 1.22
N GLN A 8 -17.91 -13.08 1.27
CA GLN A 8 -16.86 -13.07 2.27
C GLN A 8 -16.14 -11.75 2.09
N LYS A 9 -16.46 -10.77 2.94
CA LYS A 9 -15.79 -9.49 3.01
C LYS A 9 -14.33 -9.78 3.37
N ARG A 10 -13.49 -9.96 2.34
CA ARG A 10 -12.08 -10.25 2.52
C ARG A 10 -11.42 -8.94 2.92
N ALA A 11 -10.99 -8.86 4.17
CA ALA A 11 -10.15 -7.76 4.62
C ALA A 11 -8.88 -7.70 3.77
N THR A 12 -8.46 -6.50 3.42
CA THR A 12 -7.28 -6.27 2.60
C THR A 12 -6.04 -6.43 3.47
N VAL A 13 -5.17 -7.37 3.10
CA VAL A 13 -3.96 -7.68 3.88
C VAL A 13 -2.75 -7.02 3.23
N PHE A 14 -2.19 -6.03 3.93
CA PHE A 14 -0.96 -5.36 3.52
C PHE A 14 0.27 -6.10 4.05
N GLY A 15 1.15 -6.48 3.13
CA GLY A 15 2.44 -7.10 3.41
C GLY A 15 3.61 -6.16 3.10
N LYS A 16 4.82 -6.70 3.28
CA LYS A 16 6.05 -6.05 2.85
C LYS A 16 6.07 -5.89 1.33
N CYS A 17 6.59 -4.77 0.86
CA CYS A 17 6.87 -4.61 -0.55
C CYS A 17 8.01 -5.54 -0.99
N PRO A 18 7.95 -6.08 -2.22
CA PRO A 18 9.06 -6.83 -2.78
C PRO A 18 10.31 -5.94 -2.92
N PRO A 19 11.51 -6.53 -3.10
CA PRO A 19 12.71 -5.78 -3.44
C PRO A 19 12.46 -4.89 -4.67
N ILE A 20 12.72 -3.59 -4.54
CA ILE A 20 12.52 -2.62 -5.61
C ILE A 20 13.84 -2.50 -6.40
N PRO A 21 13.86 -2.84 -7.70
CA PRO A 21 15.06 -2.69 -8.51
C PRO A 21 15.59 -1.25 -8.50
N GLY A 22 16.88 -1.08 -8.30
CA GLY A 22 17.52 0.24 -8.27
C GLY A 22 17.53 0.94 -6.90
N LEU A 23 16.87 0.36 -5.88
CA LEU A 23 17.04 0.81 -4.50
C LEU A 23 18.10 -0.04 -3.77
N PRO A 24 19.04 0.59 -3.03
CA PRO A 24 20.10 -0.11 -2.33
C PRO A 24 19.60 -0.90 -1.11
N THR A 25 18.45 -0.51 -0.55
CA THR A 25 17.87 -1.09 0.67
C THR A 25 16.38 -1.33 0.48
N GLN A 26 15.87 -2.42 1.06
CA GLN A 26 14.44 -2.68 1.09
C GLN A 26 13.76 -1.68 2.05
N PRO A 27 12.66 -1.01 1.63
CA PRO A 27 11.92 -0.12 2.51
C PRO A 27 11.34 -0.87 3.71
N GLU A 28 11.23 -0.17 4.84
CA GLU A 28 10.62 -0.73 6.04
C GLU A 28 9.11 -0.90 5.84
N GLN A 29 8.52 -1.90 6.51
CA GLN A 29 7.09 -2.15 6.39
C GLN A 29 6.31 -1.07 7.15
N ILE A 30 5.34 -0.45 6.47
CA ILE A 30 4.33 0.42 7.10
C ILE A 30 3.01 -0.33 7.25
N SER A 31 2.17 0.13 8.17
CA SER A 31 0.83 -0.41 8.40
C SER A 31 -0.19 0.43 7.65
N VAL A 32 -1.10 -0.23 6.94
CA VAL A 32 -2.19 0.42 6.21
C VAL A 32 -3.50 -0.25 6.58
N SER A 33 -4.50 0.55 6.91
CA SER A 33 -5.90 0.11 6.97
C SER A 33 -6.75 0.99 6.07
N ILE A 34 -7.83 0.42 5.56
CA ILE A 34 -8.76 1.11 4.65
C ILE A 34 -10.20 1.03 5.15
N SER A 35 -11.00 2.02 4.80
CA SER A 35 -12.43 2.05 5.09
C SER A 35 -13.20 2.77 3.98
N PRO A 36 -14.13 2.08 3.28
CA PRO A 36 -14.43 0.64 3.36
C PRO A 36 -13.27 -0.29 3.00
N ASP A 37 -13.38 -1.57 3.41
CA ASP A 37 -12.40 -2.63 3.13
C ASP A 37 -13.08 -3.87 2.49
N PRO A 38 -12.70 -4.28 1.26
CA PRO A 38 -11.75 -3.62 0.37
C PRO A 38 -12.28 -2.28 -0.16
N VAL A 39 -11.44 -1.53 -0.88
CA VAL A 39 -11.85 -0.25 -1.46
C VAL A 39 -13.04 -0.42 -2.41
N VAL A 40 -13.90 0.59 -2.51
CA VAL A 40 -15.11 0.56 -3.33
C VAL A 40 -14.95 1.48 -4.56
N PRO A 41 -14.94 0.92 -5.78
CA PRO A 41 -14.87 1.71 -7.01
C PRO A 41 -15.96 2.77 -7.08
N GLY A 42 -15.60 3.98 -7.51
CA GLY A 42 -16.52 5.12 -7.66
C GLY A 42 -16.89 5.84 -6.36
N GLN A 43 -16.25 5.50 -5.24
CA GLN A 43 -16.49 6.14 -3.95
C GLN A 43 -15.23 6.75 -3.36
N THR A 44 -15.42 7.54 -2.30
CA THR A 44 -14.31 8.08 -1.51
C THR A 44 -14.01 7.14 -0.36
N ASP A 45 -12.77 6.70 -0.29
CA ASP A 45 -12.30 5.73 0.70
C ASP A 45 -11.21 6.33 1.57
N THR A 46 -11.18 5.93 2.83
CA THR A 46 -10.21 6.41 3.82
C THR A 46 -9.05 5.43 3.93
N PHE A 47 -7.83 5.93 3.81
CA PHE A 47 -6.58 5.22 4.07
C PHE A 47 -5.96 5.75 5.37
N THR A 48 -5.68 4.86 6.31
CA THR A 48 -4.91 5.16 7.53
C THR A 48 -3.55 4.50 7.41
N VAL A 49 -2.49 5.29 7.35
CA VAL A 49 -1.12 4.85 7.16
C VAL A 49 -0.33 5.20 8.41
N SER A 50 0.30 4.20 9.01
CA SER A 50 1.08 4.37 10.24
C SER A 50 2.33 3.51 10.24
N GLY A 51 3.28 3.86 11.09
CA GLY A 51 4.51 3.09 11.20
C GLY A 51 5.53 3.77 12.08
N THR A 52 6.72 3.16 12.14
CA THR A 52 7.90 3.70 12.80
C THR A 52 9.06 3.39 11.88
N LEU A 53 9.73 4.43 11.36
CA LEU A 53 10.82 4.29 10.40
C LEU A 53 12.15 4.66 11.07
N SER A 54 13.19 3.93 10.73
CA SER A 54 14.56 4.20 11.19
C SER A 54 15.16 5.44 10.55
N LYS A 55 14.71 5.80 9.34
CA LYS A 55 15.06 7.05 8.66
C LYS A 55 14.13 8.20 9.08
N GLU A 56 14.68 9.41 9.03
CA GLU A 56 13.90 10.64 9.22
C GLU A 56 12.97 10.88 8.02
N ILE A 57 11.73 11.27 8.31
CA ILE A 57 10.81 11.80 7.31
C ILE A 57 11.01 13.33 7.32
N THR A 58 11.58 13.87 6.25
CA THR A 58 11.71 15.32 6.00
C THR A 58 10.54 15.84 5.14
N ASP A 59 10.45 17.17 4.95
CA ASP A 59 9.42 17.81 4.10
C ASP A 59 9.45 17.37 2.62
N GLU A 60 10.56 16.76 2.18
CA GLU A 60 10.72 16.23 0.82
C GLU A 60 9.95 14.93 0.60
N TYR A 61 9.66 14.19 1.68
CA TYR A 61 8.94 12.93 1.59
C TYR A 61 7.45 13.15 1.34
N LYS A 62 6.91 12.27 0.50
CA LYS A 62 5.49 12.19 0.17
C LYS A 62 4.97 10.80 0.51
N LEU A 63 3.71 10.77 0.89
CA LEU A 63 2.91 9.55 0.92
C LEU A 63 2.36 9.34 -0.49
N VAL A 64 2.70 8.20 -1.09
CA VAL A 64 2.17 7.79 -2.39
C VAL A 64 1.26 6.59 -2.19
N ILE A 65 0.02 6.70 -2.66
CA ILE A 65 -0.96 5.60 -2.69
C ILE A 65 -1.28 5.33 -4.15
N ALA A 66 -0.98 4.13 -4.64
CA ALA A 66 -1.20 3.74 -6.02
C ALA A 66 -2.10 2.51 -6.13
N LEU A 67 -3.08 2.57 -7.03
CA LEU A 67 -3.92 1.45 -7.42
C LEU A 67 -3.54 1.05 -8.84
N ALA A 68 -3.18 -0.21 -9.03
CA ALA A 68 -2.77 -0.74 -10.33
C ALA A 68 -3.37 -2.14 -10.54
N ASP A 69 -3.56 -2.55 -11.79
CA ASP A 69 -3.83 -3.95 -12.07
C ASP A 69 -2.58 -4.82 -11.85
N LEU A 70 -2.76 -6.14 -11.92
CA LEU A 70 -1.67 -7.09 -11.76
C LEU A 70 -0.68 -7.12 -12.95
N SER A 71 -1.01 -6.41 -14.04
CA SER A 71 -0.11 -6.19 -15.19
C SER A 71 0.76 -4.94 -15.01
N GLY A 72 0.52 -4.16 -13.95
CA GLY A 72 1.23 -2.92 -13.66
C GLY A 72 0.61 -1.66 -14.29
N LYS A 73 -0.58 -1.74 -14.89
CA LYS A 73 -1.29 -0.55 -15.36
C LYS A 73 -1.85 0.20 -14.15
N THR A 74 -1.36 1.42 -13.93
CA THR A 74 -1.87 2.31 -12.89
C THR A 74 -3.23 2.89 -13.26
N TYR A 75 -4.18 2.82 -12.33
CA TYR A 75 -5.52 3.41 -12.43
C TYR A 75 -5.62 4.72 -11.65
N ALA A 76 -4.95 4.79 -10.50
CA ALA A 76 -4.84 6.00 -9.71
C ALA A 76 -3.52 6.04 -8.96
N ALA A 77 -3.00 7.25 -8.77
CA ALA A 77 -1.87 7.54 -7.90
C ALA A 77 -2.14 8.87 -7.19
N TYR A 78 -2.14 8.82 -5.86
CA TYR A 78 -2.32 9.97 -4.99
C TYR A 78 -1.00 10.28 -4.32
N VAL A 79 -0.67 11.57 -4.22
CA VAL A 79 0.58 12.06 -3.66
C VAL A 79 0.25 13.12 -2.63
N GLU A 80 0.64 12.84 -1.39
CA GLU A 80 0.30 13.65 -0.24
C GLU A 80 1.56 14.03 0.53
N ASP A 81 1.58 15.21 1.15
CA ASP A 81 2.68 15.62 2.01
C ASP A 81 2.73 14.76 3.28
N MET A 82 3.93 14.33 3.66
CA MET A 82 4.17 13.68 4.94
C MET A 82 4.61 14.71 5.99
N PRO A 83 4.09 14.64 7.23
CA PRO A 83 4.58 15.49 8.31
C PRO A 83 6.01 15.08 8.69
N PRO A 84 6.92 16.06 8.91
CA PRO A 84 8.27 15.75 9.38
C PRO A 84 8.26 14.93 10.65
N THR A 85 8.96 13.81 10.63
CA THR A 85 8.97 12.83 11.72
C THR A 85 10.39 12.37 11.97
N LYS A 86 10.84 12.50 13.21
CA LYS A 86 12.19 12.06 13.62
C LYS A 86 12.33 10.54 13.48
N PRO A 87 13.57 10.05 13.28
CA PRO A 87 13.88 8.62 13.33
C PRO A 87 13.28 7.91 14.55
N ASN A 88 12.79 6.69 14.34
CA ASN A 88 12.22 5.81 15.36
C ASN A 88 11.05 6.41 16.14
N THR A 89 10.37 7.41 15.56
CA THR A 89 9.16 8.01 16.13
C THR A 89 7.93 7.51 15.36
N PRO A 90 6.84 7.13 16.05
CA PRO A 90 5.64 6.69 15.36
C PRO A 90 4.99 7.84 14.61
N PHE A 91 4.52 7.56 13.39
CA PHE A 91 3.67 8.46 12.61
C PHE A 91 2.30 7.81 12.36
N ASN A 92 1.30 8.65 12.13
CA ASN A 92 -0.04 8.24 11.70
C ASN A 92 -0.64 9.32 10.80
N VAL A 93 -1.03 8.94 9.59
CA VAL A 93 -1.59 9.83 8.57
C VAL A 93 -2.89 9.21 8.06
N VAL A 94 -3.94 10.02 8.02
CA VAL A 94 -5.26 9.62 7.50
C VAL A 94 -5.56 10.45 6.26
N LYS A 95 -5.91 9.78 5.15
CA LYS A 95 -6.21 10.41 3.86
C LYS A 95 -7.47 9.82 3.26
N THR A 96 -8.21 10.63 2.51
CA THR A 96 -9.46 10.24 1.85
C THR A 96 -9.31 10.43 0.35
N GLU A 97 -9.39 9.34 -0.41
CA GLU A 97 -9.11 9.36 -1.84
C GLU A 97 -10.31 8.87 -2.65
N SER A 98 -10.53 9.48 -3.81
CA SER A 98 -11.63 9.09 -4.72
C SER A 98 -11.20 7.94 -5.60
N ILE A 99 -11.78 6.76 -5.38
CA ILE A 99 -11.41 5.51 -6.06
C ILE A 99 -12.00 5.48 -7.48
N PRO A 100 -11.20 5.16 -8.51
CA PRO A 100 -11.68 5.08 -9.88
C PRO A 100 -12.78 4.02 -10.06
N GLU A 101 -13.81 4.34 -10.84
CA GLU A 101 -14.94 3.44 -11.12
C GLU A 101 -14.54 2.20 -11.94
N ASP A 102 -13.49 2.31 -12.76
CA ASP A 102 -13.02 1.27 -13.68
C ASP A 102 -11.97 0.34 -13.06
N LEU A 103 -11.81 0.36 -11.74
CA LEU A 103 -10.89 -0.53 -11.04
C LEU A 103 -11.29 -2.00 -11.28
N PRO A 104 -10.35 -2.85 -11.75
CA PRO A 104 -10.66 -4.24 -12.09
C PRO A 104 -10.98 -5.06 -10.85
N GLN A 105 -11.57 -6.26 -11.05
CA GLN A 105 -11.87 -7.18 -9.96
C GLN A 105 -10.61 -7.59 -9.17
N SER A 106 -9.45 -7.66 -9.83
CA SER A 106 -8.17 -7.98 -9.22
C SER A 106 -7.17 -6.86 -9.45
N TYR A 107 -6.63 -6.31 -8.37
CA TYR A 107 -5.74 -5.15 -8.39
C TYR A 107 -4.76 -5.20 -7.21
N ALA A 108 -3.73 -4.39 -7.29
CA ALA A 108 -2.76 -4.14 -6.24
C ALA A 108 -2.92 -2.72 -5.69
N ILE A 109 -2.69 -2.58 -4.38
CA ILE A 109 -2.60 -1.30 -3.69
C ILE A 109 -1.17 -1.19 -3.16
N GLY A 110 -0.39 -0.26 -3.72
CA GLY A 110 0.94 0.10 -3.24
C GLY A 110 0.87 1.37 -2.41
N VAL A 111 1.43 1.36 -1.21
CA VAL A 111 1.56 2.55 -0.36
C VAL A 111 3.02 2.74 0.00
N GLY A 112 3.56 3.93 -0.22
CA GLY A 112 4.97 4.23 0.01
C GLY A 112 5.20 5.59 0.62
N VAL A 113 6.22 5.70 1.48
CA VAL A 113 6.80 6.96 1.92
C VAL A 113 8.07 7.17 1.11
N THR A 114 8.05 8.13 0.19
CA THR A 114 9.11 8.31 -0.80
C THR A 114 9.37 9.78 -1.13
N THR A 115 10.61 10.11 -1.51
CA THR A 115 10.88 11.36 -2.22
C THR A 115 10.46 11.22 -3.69
N LEU A 116 10.25 12.36 -4.36
CA LEU A 116 10.01 12.42 -5.81
C LEU A 116 11.32 12.64 -6.62
N ALA A 117 12.47 12.39 -5.99
CA ALA A 117 13.78 12.49 -6.64
C ALA A 117 14.01 11.33 -7.63
N ASN A 118 15.05 11.46 -8.47
CA ASN A 118 15.48 10.40 -9.39
C ASN A 118 16.95 10.03 -9.09
N PRO A 119 17.24 8.86 -8.50
CA PRO A 119 16.28 7.83 -8.08
C PRO A 119 15.47 8.24 -6.83
N PRO A 120 14.27 7.69 -6.64
CA PRO A 120 13.47 7.96 -5.43
C PRO A 120 14.12 7.31 -4.21
N ASP A 121 14.05 7.97 -3.04
CA ASP A 121 14.36 7.31 -1.76
C ASP A 121 13.05 6.82 -1.15
N VAL A 122 12.81 5.51 -1.21
CA VAL A 122 11.63 4.86 -0.62
C VAL A 122 12.03 4.29 0.74
N ILE A 123 11.46 4.83 1.80
CA ILE A 123 11.86 4.49 3.18
C ILE A 123 10.82 3.64 3.92
N GLY A 124 9.55 3.75 3.52
CA GLY A 124 8.45 2.97 4.06
C GLY A 124 7.60 2.42 2.92
N CYS A 125 7.12 1.18 3.02
CA CYS A 125 6.30 0.58 1.97
C CYS A 125 5.36 -0.52 2.48
N ALA A 126 4.17 -0.58 1.89
CA ALA A 126 3.18 -1.64 2.08
C ALA A 126 2.51 -1.99 0.75
N LEU A 127 2.26 -3.29 0.52
CA LEU A 127 1.61 -3.77 -0.70
C LEU A 127 0.49 -4.74 -0.34
N ALA A 128 -0.67 -4.58 -0.96
CA ALA A 128 -1.76 -5.54 -0.90
C ALA A 128 -2.23 -5.94 -2.30
N VAL A 129 -2.74 -7.16 -2.43
CA VAL A 129 -3.41 -7.65 -3.64
C VAL A 129 -4.85 -8.00 -3.27
N VAL A 130 -5.80 -7.39 -3.96
CA VAL A 130 -7.24 -7.61 -3.78
C VAL A 130 -7.78 -8.41 -4.97
N GLY A 131 -8.76 -9.27 -4.73
CA GLY A 131 -9.43 -10.06 -5.79
C GLY A 131 -8.64 -11.24 -6.33
N GLY A 132 -7.35 -11.36 -5.99
CA GLY A 132 -6.58 -12.56 -6.24
C GLY A 132 -7.16 -13.77 -5.50
N SER A 133 -7.42 -14.87 -6.22
CA SER A 133 -7.59 -16.18 -5.59
C SER A 133 -6.41 -16.41 -4.65
N SER A 134 -6.71 -16.79 -3.41
CA SER A 134 -5.75 -17.08 -2.35
C SER A 134 -4.86 -18.25 -2.76
N SER A 135 -3.86 -17.96 -3.58
CA SER A 135 -2.83 -18.88 -4.02
C SER A 135 -1.53 -18.36 -3.42
N ASN A 136 -1.25 -18.79 -2.18
CA ASN A 136 0.06 -18.79 -1.55
C ASN A 136 0.90 -17.51 -1.79
N ILE A 137 0.75 -16.51 -0.91
CA ILE A 137 1.96 -15.81 -0.47
C ILE A 137 2.70 -16.85 0.35
N ALA A 138 3.49 -17.67 -0.33
CA ALA A 138 4.39 -18.59 0.32
C ALA A 138 5.21 -17.75 1.31
N SER A 139 4.97 -17.96 2.60
CA SER A 139 5.99 -17.75 3.60
C SER A 139 7.17 -18.57 3.08
N TYR A 140 8.15 -17.92 2.43
CA TYR A 140 9.39 -18.61 2.11
C TYR A 140 9.99 -18.99 3.46
N PRO A 141 10.06 -20.28 3.84
CA PRO A 141 10.85 -20.63 5.00
C PRO A 141 12.29 -20.36 4.59
N ILE A 142 12.96 -19.49 5.35
CA ILE A 142 14.40 -19.33 5.26
C ILE A 142 14.98 -20.68 5.70
N ALA A 143 15.40 -21.51 4.75
CA ALA A 143 16.12 -22.73 5.04
C ALA A 143 17.61 -22.40 5.14
N ILE A 144 18.16 -22.50 6.35
CA ILE A 144 19.59 -22.59 6.71
C ILE A 144 19.61 -23.57 7.91
N PRO A 145 20.54 -24.54 8.04
CA PRO A 145 21.92 -24.56 7.57
C PRO A 145 22.29 -25.65 6.55
#